data_AF-A0A5N7RZ44-F1
#
_entry.id   AF-A0A5N7RZ44-F1
#
_cell.length_a   1.000
_cell.length_b   1.000
_cell.length_c   1.000
_cell.angle_alpha   90.00
_cell.angle_beta   90.00
_cell.angle_gamma   90.00
#
_symmetry.space_group_name_H-M   'P 1'
#
loop_
_entity.id
_entity.type
_entity.pdbx_description
1 polymer ?
#
loop_
_entity_poly.entity_id
_entity_poly.type
_entity_poly.pdbx_seq_one_letter_code
_entity_poly.pdbx_strand_id
1 'polypeptide(L)'
;MTARADAGLGRHGRRGARREVADLPEPRAPDRRLDQLLHVRKQRLGRLERERNEARQAWREQRHGQRALKQRWRDAREQAQAQWMAARAAFSGMSITSGEFRKARAVYERMKKEASQLRVDCQQALQACRAAGTDFFEARRRVMQADRQQEKLGVLRDELRAAEAARNVEA
;
A
#
# COMPACT_ATOMS: atom_id res chain seq x y z
N MET A 1 39.69 76.96 44.15
CA MET A 1 38.80 77.99 43.56
C MET A 1 38.50 77.60 42.13
N THR A 2 37.24 77.78 41.76
CA THR A 2 36.55 77.54 40.48
C THR A 2 37.30 78.05 39.23
N ALA A 3 37.23 77.29 38.12
CA ALA A 3 36.44 77.65 36.93
C ALA A 3 36.81 76.79 35.71
N ARG A 4 35.76 76.24 35.06
CA ARG A 4 35.77 75.77 33.66
C ARG A 4 35.48 76.96 32.73
N ALA A 5 36.06 76.94 31.52
CA ALA A 5 35.46 77.34 30.24
C ALA A 5 36.50 77.02 29.14
N ASP A 6 36.19 76.12 28.19
CA ASP A 6 35.78 76.41 26.80
C ASP A 6 36.89 77.03 25.93
N ALA A 7 37.05 76.77 24.65
CA ALA A 7 36.60 75.77 23.69
C ALA A 7 37.41 76.06 22.41
N GLY A 8 37.57 75.06 21.54
CA GLY A 8 37.81 75.27 20.11
C GLY A 8 39.23 75.01 19.62
N LEU A 9 39.38 74.02 18.72
CA LEU A 9 39.59 74.27 17.29
C LEU A 9 39.92 72.97 16.54
N GLY A 10 39.04 72.62 15.59
CA GLY A 10 39.41 72.16 14.25
C GLY A 10 40.08 70.79 14.08
N ARG A 11 39.32 69.82 13.55
CA ARG A 11 39.78 69.09 12.37
C ARG A 11 38.63 68.53 11.55
N HIS A 12 38.32 69.21 10.46
CA HIS A 12 37.54 68.64 9.36
C HIS A 12 38.33 67.54 8.66
N GLY A 13 37.66 66.45 8.28
CA GLY A 13 38.21 65.54 7.29
C GLY A 13 37.79 64.08 7.46
N ARG A 14 36.53 63.79 7.15
CA ARG A 14 36.11 62.61 6.36
C ARG A 14 34.61 62.70 6.18
N ARG A 15 34.21 63.31 5.06
CA ARG A 15 32.85 63.20 4.52
C ARG A 15 32.63 61.70 4.27
N GLY A 16 31.97 61.03 5.21
CA GLY A 16 31.43 59.70 4.99
C GLY A 16 30.50 59.82 3.80
N ALA A 17 30.87 59.19 2.68
CA ALA A 17 29.98 59.06 1.54
C ALA A 17 28.73 58.35 2.06
N ARG A 18 27.63 59.11 2.21
CA ARG A 18 26.32 58.54 2.49
C ARG A 18 25.99 57.69 1.28
N ARG A 19 26.17 56.37 1.42
CA ARG A 19 25.59 55.41 0.50
C ARG A 19 24.09 55.66 0.57
N GLU A 20 23.50 56.15 -0.51
CA GLU A 20 22.05 56.11 -0.66
C GLU A 20 21.65 54.66 -0.42
N VAL A 21 20.83 54.43 0.61
CA VAL A 21 20.22 53.14 0.84
C VAL A 21 19.29 52.97 -0.36
N ALA A 22 19.73 52.18 -1.34
CA ALA A 22 18.85 51.76 -2.40
C ALA A 22 17.66 51.08 -1.71
N ASP A 23 16.45 51.61 -1.93
CA ASP A 23 15.20 50.94 -1.56
C ASP A 23 15.13 49.67 -2.40
N LEU A 24 15.80 48.62 -1.91
CA LEU A 24 15.69 47.28 -2.44
C LEU A 24 14.23 46.88 -2.27
N PRO A 25 13.50 46.56 -3.35
CA PRO A 25 12.13 46.09 -3.22
C PRO A 25 12.14 44.85 -2.32
N GLU A 26 11.37 44.88 -1.23
CA GLU A 26 11.29 43.75 -0.30
C GLU A 26 10.91 42.48 -1.09
N PRO A 27 11.66 41.37 -0.93
CA PRO A 27 11.36 40.15 -1.64
C PRO A 27 9.96 39.67 -1.28
N ARG A 28 9.12 39.50 -2.31
CA ARG A 28 7.73 39.06 -2.18
C ARG A 28 7.68 37.72 -1.43
N ALA A 29 6.84 37.63 -0.40
CA ALA A 29 6.72 36.40 0.39
C ALA A 29 6.36 35.19 -0.50
N PRO A 30 7.09 34.06 -0.39
CA PRO A 30 6.87 32.91 -1.26
C PRO A 30 5.51 32.25 -0.96
N ASP A 31 4.76 31.88 -2.01
CA ASP A 31 3.47 31.22 -1.85
C ASP A 31 3.65 29.78 -1.34
N ARG A 32 3.25 29.53 -0.08
CA ARG A 32 3.36 28.22 0.57
C ARG A 32 2.17 27.28 0.31
N ARG A 33 1.14 27.72 -0.41
CA ARG A 33 -0.10 26.94 -0.62
C ARG A 33 0.18 25.60 -1.31
N LEU A 34 1.08 25.58 -2.29
CA LEU A 34 1.44 24.37 -3.02
C LEU A 34 2.23 23.38 -2.12
N ASP A 35 3.13 23.89 -1.28
CA ASP A 35 3.87 23.08 -0.31
C ASP A 35 2.96 22.45 0.74
N GLN A 36 1.96 23.20 1.22
CA GLN A 36 0.94 22.67 2.13
C GLN A 36 0.10 21.57 1.46
N LEU A 37 -0.30 21.76 0.19
CA LEU A 37 -1.03 20.76 -0.58
C LEU A 37 -0.21 19.49 -0.78
N LEU A 38 1.07 19.62 -1.14
CA LEU A 38 2.00 18.51 -1.28
C LEU A 38 2.19 17.73 0.02
N HIS A 39 2.25 18.44 1.16
CA HIS A 39 2.36 17.82 2.48
C HIS A 39 1.12 16.97 2.82
N VAL A 40 -0.09 17.53 2.68
CA VAL A 40 -1.34 16.81 2.94
C VAL A 40 -1.48 15.61 1.99
N ARG A 41 -1.13 15.76 0.72
CA ARG A 41 -1.18 14.67 -0.25
C ARG A 41 -0.15 13.58 0.05
N LYS A 42 1.05 13.91 0.53
CA LYS A 42 2.04 12.93 1.00
C LYS A 42 1.49 12.09 2.17
N GLN A 43 0.80 12.72 3.12
CA GLN A 43 0.15 12.00 4.22
C GLN A 43 -0.96 11.06 3.71
N ARG A 44 -1.81 11.54 2.78
CA ARG A 44 -2.87 10.73 2.16
C ARG A 44 -2.30 9.56 1.36
N LEU A 45 -1.21 9.77 0.64
CA LEU A 45 -0.50 8.71 -0.07
C LEU A 45 -0.02 7.63 0.90
N GLY A 46 0.62 8.02 2.02
CA GLY A 46 1.04 7.07 3.05
C GLY A 46 -0.13 6.29 3.68
N ARG A 47 -1.34 6.85 3.71
CA ARG A 47 -2.55 6.09 4.08
C ARG A 47 -2.95 5.08 2.99
N LEU A 48 -3.01 5.50 1.73
CA LEU A 48 -3.33 4.62 0.61
C LEU A 48 -2.34 3.46 0.46
N GLU A 49 -1.06 3.70 0.73
CA GLU A 49 -0.03 2.65 0.71
C GLU A 49 -0.23 1.61 1.82
N ARG A 50 -0.65 2.05 3.01
CA ARG A 50 -1.03 1.15 4.12
C ARG A 50 -2.25 0.32 3.75
N GLU A 51 -3.32 0.95 3.26
CA GLU A 51 -4.53 0.26 2.80
C GLU A 51 -4.21 -0.77 1.68
N ARG A 52 -3.34 -0.41 0.73
CA ARG A 52 -2.84 -1.34 -0.30
C ARG A 52 -2.07 -2.51 0.31
N ASN A 53 -1.24 -2.27 1.32
CA ASN A 53 -0.46 -3.32 1.98
C ASN A 53 -1.37 -4.25 2.77
N GLU A 54 -2.36 -3.73 3.49
CA GLU A 54 -3.40 -4.50 4.18
C GLU A 54 -4.18 -5.37 3.19
N ALA A 55 -4.67 -4.79 2.09
CA ALA A 55 -5.36 -5.53 1.03
C ALA A 55 -4.47 -6.62 0.41
N ARG A 56 -3.17 -6.36 0.27
CA ARG A 56 -2.20 -7.36 -0.21
C ARG A 56 -2.08 -8.54 0.75
N GLN A 57 -2.01 -8.29 2.06
CA GLN A 57 -1.91 -9.35 3.06
C GLN A 57 -3.20 -10.16 3.11
N ALA A 58 -4.36 -9.51 3.16
CA ALA A 58 -5.65 -10.18 3.06
C ALA A 58 -5.73 -11.07 1.82
N TRP A 59 -5.34 -10.56 0.64
CA TRP A 59 -5.33 -11.37 -0.58
C TRP A 59 -4.34 -12.56 -0.53
N ARG A 60 -3.19 -12.42 0.14
CA ARG A 60 -2.25 -13.53 0.36
C ARG A 60 -2.84 -14.58 1.29
N GLU A 61 -3.40 -14.17 2.41
CA GLU A 61 -4.06 -15.06 3.37
C GLU A 61 -5.18 -15.86 2.71
N GLN A 62 -6.05 -15.19 1.94
CA GLN A 62 -7.11 -15.85 1.19
C GLN A 62 -6.56 -16.87 0.17
N ARG A 63 -5.47 -16.56 -0.52
CA ARG A 63 -4.79 -17.52 -1.42
C ARG A 63 -4.22 -18.71 -0.67
N HIS A 64 -3.63 -18.50 0.51
CA HIS A 64 -3.11 -19.58 1.32
C HIS A 64 -4.24 -20.50 1.81
N GLY A 65 -5.33 -19.93 2.33
CA GLY A 65 -6.53 -20.67 2.73
C GLY A 65 -7.13 -21.47 1.58
N GLN A 66 -7.27 -20.85 0.40
CA GLN A 66 -7.78 -21.51 -0.80
C GLN A 66 -6.91 -22.70 -1.23
N ARG A 67 -5.58 -22.53 -1.20
CA ARG A 67 -4.63 -23.61 -1.53
C ARG A 67 -4.72 -24.76 -0.53
N ALA A 68 -4.80 -24.45 0.75
CA ALA A 68 -4.93 -25.45 1.82
C ALA A 68 -6.23 -26.25 1.66
N LEU A 69 -7.38 -25.58 1.45
CA LEU A 69 -8.66 -26.24 1.19
C LEU A 69 -8.61 -27.13 -0.06
N LYS A 70 -8.00 -26.63 -1.15
CA LYS A 70 -7.84 -27.40 -2.39
C LYS A 70 -7.01 -28.65 -2.16
N GLN A 71 -5.96 -28.57 -1.33
CA GLN A 71 -5.17 -29.75 -0.99
C GLN A 71 -5.98 -30.74 -0.17
N ARG A 72 -6.67 -30.29 0.89
CA ARG A 72 -7.56 -31.14 1.70
C ARG A 72 -8.63 -31.84 0.86
N TRP A 73 -9.21 -31.15 -0.12
CA TRP A 73 -10.16 -31.75 -1.06
C TRP A 73 -9.54 -32.88 -1.90
N ARG A 74 -8.32 -32.66 -2.42
CA ARG A 74 -7.60 -33.68 -3.19
C ARG A 74 -7.30 -34.90 -2.33
N ASP A 75 -6.79 -34.67 -1.13
CA ASP A 75 -6.45 -35.72 -0.18
C ASP A 75 -7.69 -36.53 0.21
N ALA A 76 -8.80 -35.87 0.55
CA ALA A 76 -10.06 -36.53 0.89
C ALA A 76 -10.62 -37.37 -0.28
N ARG A 77 -10.53 -36.85 -1.51
CA ARG A 77 -10.94 -37.57 -2.72
C ARG A 77 -10.07 -38.81 -2.95
N GLU A 78 -8.75 -38.67 -2.81
CA GLU A 78 -7.81 -39.78 -2.98
C GLU A 78 -8.01 -40.85 -1.92
N GLN A 79 -8.16 -40.46 -0.65
CA GLN A 79 -8.46 -41.37 0.46
C GLN A 79 -9.77 -42.14 0.24
N ALA A 80 -10.84 -41.44 -0.19
CA ALA A 80 -12.11 -42.09 -0.50
C ALA A 80 -11.95 -43.12 -1.63
N GLN A 81 -11.21 -42.78 -2.68
CA GLN A 81 -10.95 -43.69 -3.79
C GLN A 81 -10.09 -44.89 -3.37
N ALA A 82 -9.04 -44.67 -2.59
CA ALA A 82 -8.17 -45.73 -2.09
C ALA A 82 -8.92 -46.71 -1.19
N GLN A 83 -9.74 -46.19 -0.26
CA GLN A 83 -10.60 -47.01 0.60
C GLN A 83 -11.57 -47.87 -0.20
N TRP A 84 -12.18 -47.29 -1.25
CA TRP A 84 -13.11 -48.02 -2.10
C TRP A 84 -12.43 -49.12 -2.91
N MET A 85 -11.26 -48.83 -3.48
CA MET A 85 -10.49 -49.82 -4.24
C MET A 85 -9.99 -50.96 -3.33
N ALA A 86 -9.53 -50.64 -2.12
CA ALA A 86 -9.13 -51.63 -1.13
C ALA A 86 -10.31 -52.53 -0.73
N ALA A 87 -11.48 -51.95 -0.45
CA ALA A 87 -12.68 -52.72 -0.13
C ALA A 87 -13.13 -53.63 -1.29
N ARG A 88 -13.05 -53.16 -2.55
CA ARG A 88 -13.35 -53.97 -3.73
C ARG A 88 -12.35 -55.11 -3.90
N ALA A 89 -11.06 -54.84 -3.76
CA ALA A 89 -10.02 -55.86 -3.84
C ALA A 89 -10.19 -56.93 -2.76
N ALA A 90 -10.49 -56.53 -1.53
CA ALA A 90 -10.75 -57.44 -0.42
C ALA A 90 -11.99 -58.31 -0.67
N PHE A 91 -13.09 -57.73 -1.15
CA PHE A 91 -14.30 -58.48 -1.47
C PHE A 91 -14.09 -59.45 -2.64
N SER A 92 -13.41 -59.01 -3.71
CA SER A 92 -13.07 -59.86 -4.85
C SER A 92 -12.09 -60.98 -4.48
N GLY A 93 -11.16 -60.71 -3.56
CA GLY A 93 -10.27 -61.71 -2.98
C GLY A 93 -10.91 -62.59 -1.91
N MET A 94 -12.23 -62.46 -1.69
CA MET A 94 -13.00 -63.19 -0.67
C MET A 94 -12.43 -63.06 0.75
N SER A 95 -11.67 -62.00 1.04
CA SER A 95 -11.08 -61.75 2.36
C SER A 95 -12.04 -61.03 3.32
N ILE A 96 -13.13 -60.49 2.80
CA ILE A 96 -14.22 -59.90 3.59
C ILE A 96 -15.58 -60.45 3.14
N THR A 97 -16.53 -60.43 4.06
CA THR A 97 -17.91 -60.85 3.83
C THR A 97 -18.73 -59.80 3.07
N SER A 98 -19.88 -60.22 2.54
CA SER A 98 -20.84 -59.32 1.90
C SER A 98 -21.37 -58.23 2.86
N GLY A 99 -21.51 -58.55 4.15
CA GLY A 99 -21.91 -57.60 5.19
C GLY A 99 -20.85 -56.52 5.43
N GLU A 100 -19.58 -56.92 5.51
CA GLU A 100 -18.44 -56.01 5.66
C GLU A 100 -18.25 -55.13 4.41
N PHE A 101 -18.45 -55.69 3.22
CA PHE A 101 -18.40 -54.91 1.98
C PHE A 101 -19.51 -53.84 1.92
N ARG A 102 -20.73 -54.15 2.38
CA ARG A 102 -21.81 -53.14 2.49
C ARG A 102 -21.45 -52.03 3.49
N LYS A 103 -20.84 -52.38 4.63
CA LYS A 103 -20.33 -51.37 5.59
C LYS A 103 -19.25 -50.49 4.96
N ALA A 104 -18.29 -51.09 4.25
CA ALA A 104 -17.23 -50.35 3.56
C ALA A 104 -17.79 -49.40 2.49
N ARG A 105 -18.82 -49.82 1.75
CA ARG A 105 -19.56 -48.96 0.81
C ARG A 105 -20.24 -47.78 1.51
N ALA A 106 -20.87 -47.99 2.66
CA ALA A 106 -21.48 -46.91 3.43
C ALA A 106 -20.44 -45.88 3.89
N VAL A 107 -19.27 -46.34 4.33
CA VAL A 107 -18.12 -45.47 4.68
C VAL A 107 -17.65 -44.69 3.45
N TYR A 108 -17.49 -45.34 2.29
CA TYR A 108 -17.12 -44.67 1.04
C TYR A 108 -18.10 -43.55 0.67
N GLU A 109 -19.41 -43.80 0.72
CA GLU A 109 -20.41 -42.78 0.39
C GLU A 109 -20.37 -41.59 1.35
N ARG A 110 -20.06 -41.83 2.63
CA ARG A 110 -19.81 -40.75 3.59
C ARG A 110 -18.57 -39.94 3.22
N MET A 111 -17.44 -40.59 2.96
CA MET A 111 -16.21 -39.90 2.55
C MET A 111 -16.38 -39.11 1.25
N LYS A 112 -17.14 -39.65 0.30
CA LYS A 112 -17.49 -38.97 -0.95
C LYS A 112 -18.34 -37.72 -0.72
N LYS A 113 -19.30 -37.76 0.21
CA LYS A 113 -20.07 -36.57 0.63
C LYS A 113 -19.16 -35.53 1.27
N GLU A 114 -18.27 -35.93 2.18
CA GLU A 114 -17.29 -35.05 2.81
C GLU A 114 -16.37 -34.38 1.78
N ALA A 115 -15.85 -35.14 0.82
CA ALA A 115 -15.06 -34.58 -0.29
C ALA A 115 -15.88 -33.64 -1.20
N SER A 116 -17.18 -33.89 -1.36
CA SER A 116 -18.07 -33.00 -2.11
C SER A 116 -18.31 -31.68 -1.39
N GLN A 117 -18.46 -31.71 -0.06
CA GLN A 117 -18.55 -30.50 0.77
C GLN A 117 -17.26 -29.67 0.66
N LEU A 118 -16.09 -30.31 0.81
CA LEU A 118 -14.79 -29.63 0.65
C LEU A 118 -14.64 -28.98 -0.73
N ARG A 119 -15.22 -29.57 -1.79
CA ARG A 119 -15.21 -28.97 -3.13
C ARG A 119 -16.03 -27.68 -3.17
N VAL A 120 -17.20 -27.65 -2.53
CA VAL A 120 -18.03 -26.43 -2.42
C VAL A 120 -17.27 -25.36 -1.65
N ASP A 121 -16.67 -25.72 -0.51
CA ASP A 121 -15.88 -24.79 0.31
C ASP A 121 -14.69 -24.22 -0.50
N CYS A 122 -14.03 -25.04 -1.32
CA CYS A 122 -12.97 -24.59 -2.23
C CYS A 122 -13.46 -23.56 -3.26
N GLN A 123 -14.68 -23.72 -3.77
CA GLN A 123 -15.28 -22.79 -4.73
C GLN A 123 -15.62 -21.45 -4.06
N GLN A 124 -16.17 -21.50 -2.86
CA GLN A 124 -16.45 -20.30 -2.06
C GLN A 124 -15.15 -19.57 -1.70
N ALA A 125 -14.12 -20.29 -1.25
CA ALA A 125 -12.80 -19.72 -0.97
C ALA A 125 -12.14 -19.12 -2.22
N LEU A 126 -12.35 -19.70 -3.40
CA LEU A 126 -11.88 -19.13 -4.66
C LEU A 126 -12.59 -17.81 -4.99
N GLN A 127 -13.89 -17.70 -4.74
CA GLN A 127 -14.63 -16.45 -4.92
C GLN A 127 -14.13 -15.36 -3.96
N ALA A 128 -13.98 -15.68 -2.68
CA ALA A 128 -13.42 -14.76 -1.68
C ALA A 128 -12.00 -14.31 -2.04
N CYS A 129 -11.15 -15.23 -2.52
CA CYS A 129 -9.81 -14.92 -3.01
C CYS A 129 -9.83 -13.98 -4.23
N ARG A 130 -10.81 -14.11 -5.13
CA ARG A 130 -10.95 -13.21 -6.28
C ARG A 130 -11.38 -11.82 -5.83
N ALA A 131 -12.35 -11.73 -4.91
CA ALA A 131 -12.80 -10.44 -4.33
C ALA A 131 -11.65 -9.72 -3.60
N ALA A 132 -10.91 -10.41 -2.73
CA ALA A 132 -9.73 -9.81 -2.09
C ALA A 132 -8.66 -9.38 -3.12
N GLY A 133 -8.56 -10.11 -4.23
CA GLY A 133 -7.69 -9.76 -5.36
C GLY A 133 -8.13 -8.47 -6.03
N THR A 134 -9.44 -8.31 -6.33
CA THR A 134 -9.97 -7.08 -6.93
C THR A 134 -9.69 -5.87 -6.05
N ASP A 135 -9.91 -6.01 -4.74
CA ASP A 135 -9.66 -4.94 -3.76
C ASP A 135 -8.19 -4.52 -3.73
N PHE A 136 -7.27 -5.49 -3.72
CA PHE A 136 -5.83 -5.21 -3.80
C PHE A 136 -5.44 -4.48 -5.08
N PHE A 137 -5.94 -4.93 -6.24
CA PHE A 137 -5.61 -4.28 -7.52
C PHE A 137 -6.23 -2.89 -7.65
N GLU A 138 -7.40 -2.66 -7.07
CA GLU A 138 -7.99 -1.33 -6.94
C GLU A 138 -7.16 -0.42 -6.04
N ALA A 139 -6.81 -0.87 -4.83
CA ALA A 139 -5.95 -0.11 -3.92
C ALA A 139 -4.59 0.20 -4.58
N ARG A 140 -4.01 -0.76 -5.30
CA ARG A 140 -2.78 -0.56 -6.08
C ARG A 140 -2.96 0.51 -7.17
N ARG A 141 -4.07 0.49 -7.90
CA ARG A 141 -4.38 1.52 -8.92
C ARG A 141 -4.50 2.90 -8.28
N ARG A 142 -5.18 3.02 -7.13
CA ARG A 142 -5.32 4.30 -6.40
C ARG A 142 -3.97 4.84 -5.95
N VAL A 143 -3.08 3.99 -5.42
CA VAL A 143 -1.71 4.39 -5.06
C VAL A 143 -0.94 4.89 -6.28
N MET A 144 -0.92 4.13 -7.39
CA MET A 144 -0.22 4.55 -8.61
C MET A 144 -0.74 5.88 -9.18
N GLN A 145 -2.06 6.11 -9.11
CA GLN A 145 -2.65 7.39 -9.52
C GLN A 145 -2.24 8.53 -8.59
N ALA A 146 -2.24 8.30 -7.28
CA ALA A 146 -1.82 9.28 -6.28
C ALA A 146 -0.33 9.63 -6.43
N ASP A 147 0.53 8.64 -6.67
CA ASP A 147 1.96 8.83 -6.94
C ASP A 147 2.18 9.73 -8.15
N ARG A 148 1.56 9.42 -9.28
CA ARG A 148 1.65 10.24 -10.50
C ARG A 148 1.20 11.68 -10.27
N GLN A 149 0.12 11.87 -9.51
CA GLN A 149 -0.35 13.22 -9.16
C GLN A 149 0.63 13.95 -8.24
N GLN A 150 1.25 13.24 -7.29
CA GLN A 150 2.25 13.80 -6.38
C GLN A 150 3.51 14.23 -7.13
N GLU A 151 4.01 13.38 -8.04
CA GLU A 151 5.13 13.69 -8.93
C GLU A 151 4.85 14.93 -9.78
N LYS A 152 3.67 14.99 -10.42
CA LYS A 152 3.26 16.15 -11.24
C LYS A 152 3.26 17.45 -10.43
N LEU A 153 2.74 17.42 -9.21
CA LEU A 153 2.73 18.60 -8.33
C LEU A 153 4.14 18.98 -7.86
N GLY A 154 5.03 17.99 -7.68
CA GLY A 154 6.44 18.21 -7.39
C GLY A 154 7.14 18.98 -8.51
N VAL A 155 6.96 18.53 -9.76
CA VAL A 155 7.50 19.22 -10.94
C VAL A 155 6.98 20.66 -11.03
N LEU A 156 5.66 20.86 -10.89
CA LEU A 156 5.06 22.21 -10.94
C LEU A 156 5.60 23.13 -9.84
N ARG A 157 5.86 22.60 -8.64
CA ARG A 157 6.47 23.38 -7.56
C ARG A 157 7.89 23.82 -7.94
N ASP A 158 8.67 22.90 -8.49
CA ASP A 158 10.06 23.17 -8.83
C ASP A 158 10.16 24.17 -10.00
N GLU A 159 9.25 24.07 -10.99
CA GLU A 159 9.10 25.06 -12.07
C GLU A 159 8.68 26.44 -11.56
N LEU A 160 7.71 26.51 -10.63
CA LEU A 160 7.27 27.78 -10.05
C LEU A 160 8.39 28.46 -9.25
N ARG A 161 9.14 27.69 -8.45
CA ARG A 161 10.30 28.22 -7.72
C ARG A 161 11.39 28.70 -8.66
N ALA A 162 11.65 27.99 -9.77
CA ALA A 162 12.60 28.43 -10.79
C ALA A 162 12.15 29.73 -11.47
N ALA A 163 10.85 29.85 -11.80
CA ALA A 163 10.29 31.05 -12.40
C ALA A 163 10.30 32.26 -11.44
N GLU A 164 9.99 32.05 -10.16
CA GLU A 164 10.09 33.08 -9.11
C GLU A 164 11.54 33.54 -8.92
N ALA A 165 12.50 32.61 -8.88
CA ALA A 165 13.91 32.94 -8.79
C ALA A 165 14.40 33.75 -10.01
N ALA A 166 14.00 33.38 -11.23
CA ALA A 166 14.35 34.13 -12.44
C ALA A 166 13.79 35.57 -12.42
N ARG A 167 12.52 35.73 -12.02
CA ARG A 167 11.89 37.07 -11.89
C ARG A 167 12.56 37.95 -10.85
N ASN A 168 13.04 37.38 -9.75
CA ASN A 168 13.75 38.12 -8.71
C ASN A 168 15.20 38.48 -9.10
N VAL A 169 15.75 37.90 -10.17
CA VAL A 169 17.07 38.25 -10.72
C VAL A 169 16.97 39.33 -11.80
N GLU A 170 15.84 39.40 -12.51
CA GLU A 170 15.56 40.42 -13.53
C GLU A 170 15.00 41.74 -12.96
N ALA A 171 14.51 41.74 -11.72
CA ALA A 171 13.99 42.90 -11.00
C ALA A 171 15.05 43.53 -10.07
#